data_AF-A0A8H6X9C2-F1
#
_entry.id   AF-A0A8H6X9C2-F1
#
_cell.length_a   1.000
_cell.length_b   1.000
_cell.length_c   1.000
_cell.angle_alpha   90.00
_cell.angle_beta   90.00
_cell.angle_gamma   90.00
#
_symmetry.space_group_name_H-M   'P 1'
#
loop_
_entity.id
_entity.type
_entity.pdbx_description
1 polymer ?
#
loop_
_entity_poly.entity_id
_entity_poly.type
_entity_poly.pdbx_seq_one_letter_code
_entity_poly.pdbx_strand_id
1 'polypeptide(L)'
;MTLTRGLGRLSVQRFSTLSLHVCALINEYEQYAKSLPTGTTPSPLFPQLVQTLRLSLERLRILATYTRMQLGVVAVQREYLELTGLLRYMMKYKPRMEGIEDPNVNSVHPDDCIGCFTDDPHLAQLLWKARLPYWFIRPLKAFSDENILRVVVPFAASEFLEMNPAAGFSPVAAMDQLDDRLRLLHRCTQNTPWYRNPFEAASPNVASTSVAGTSRARRAVEQSAIAGPSRKVSVPAPPGGRGSPYAAARAQSKAQKEAKGPNPNAKVARDKFLHLERPEMPATITPWATALAAINRSRPPSCGIDLPQRYVLPEPALLASPEDETRRHMFYHHYRLLRDALMFRLANPEVPHAPLSMQEWRDVLQGKVMTQGKPGTRAQARSVSLEDLLRPAFKACGIDTLTEFPVPSEAIPAMHMHALLGWIDPMSVASALGGEALIGLDIRKSQRGLAALGAMDRLPYLLHAAGIMRDWSVPCKRPDEINTAKGRTEWDPSAVRQLERRVAQYYTQSFYELFGCAAVVPMRLEHEIGT
;
A
#
# COMPACT_ATOMS: atom_id res chain seq x y z
N MET A 1 -9.19 24.82 15.06
CA MET A 1 -8.02 23.97 14.74
C MET A 1 -8.42 22.99 13.66
N THR A 2 -7.79 23.04 12.48
CA THR A 2 -8.10 22.12 11.37
C THR A 2 -7.61 20.71 11.69
N LEU A 3 -8.49 19.71 11.50
CA LEU A 3 -8.21 18.29 11.78
C LEU A 3 -7.09 17.74 10.87
N THR A 4 -7.02 18.25 9.64
CA THR A 4 -6.08 17.84 8.60
C THR A 4 -5.31 19.04 8.04
N ARG A 5 -4.13 18.78 7.49
CA ARG A 5 -3.42 19.71 6.59
C ARG A 5 -3.45 19.15 5.17
N GLY A 6 -3.85 19.97 4.21
CA GLY A 6 -3.85 19.64 2.78
C GLY A 6 -4.53 18.31 2.47
N LEU A 7 -3.80 17.44 1.77
CA LEU A 7 -4.17 16.10 1.27
C LEU A 7 -4.46 15.04 2.33
N GLY A 8 -5.29 15.32 3.33
CA GLY A 8 -5.65 14.32 4.35
C GLY A 8 -4.47 13.90 5.24
N ARG A 9 -3.38 14.67 5.30
CA ARG A 9 -2.33 14.45 6.30
C ARG A 9 -2.85 14.90 7.66
N LEU A 10 -2.69 14.03 8.66
CA LEU A 10 -3.03 14.41 10.03
C LEU A 10 -2.17 15.62 10.44
N SER A 11 -2.79 16.62 11.08
CA SER A 11 -2.04 17.81 11.47
C SER A 11 -0.90 17.43 12.42
N VAL A 12 0.26 18.09 12.29
CA VAL A 12 1.46 17.77 13.08
C VAL A 12 1.15 17.76 14.57
N GLN A 13 0.38 18.73 15.04
CA GLN A 13 -0.05 18.80 16.44
C GLN A 13 -0.84 17.55 16.87
N ARG A 14 -1.85 17.13 16.09
CA ARG A 14 -2.67 15.95 16.41
C ARG A 14 -1.86 14.66 16.35
N PHE A 15 -1.00 14.53 15.34
CA PHE A 15 -0.08 13.40 15.22
C PHE A 15 0.85 13.31 16.43
N SER A 16 1.45 14.43 16.84
CA SER A 16 2.31 14.48 18.03
C SER A 16 1.55 14.11 19.30
N THR A 17 0.33 14.61 19.50
CA THR A 17 -0.50 14.24 20.65
C THR A 17 -0.78 12.74 20.67
N LEU A 18 -1.24 12.15 19.56
CA LEU A 18 -1.47 10.70 19.47
C LEU A 18 -0.17 9.91 19.72
N SER A 19 0.94 10.34 19.14
CA SER A 19 2.24 9.69 19.29
C SER A 19 2.68 9.69 20.75
N LEU A 20 2.49 10.80 21.48
CA LEU A 20 2.81 10.89 22.90
C LEU A 20 2.01 9.87 23.72
N HIS A 21 0.70 9.76 23.49
CA HIS A 21 -0.14 8.78 24.19
C HIS A 21 0.24 7.34 23.85
N VAL A 22 0.50 7.04 22.57
CA VAL A 22 0.95 5.71 22.13
C VAL A 22 2.29 5.35 22.77
N CYS A 23 3.26 6.25 22.78
CA CYS A 23 4.55 6.04 23.42
C CYS A 23 4.39 5.79 24.93
N ALA A 24 3.54 6.55 25.61
CA ALA A 24 3.27 6.35 27.04
C ALA A 24 2.69 4.95 27.32
N LEU A 25 1.71 4.50 26.52
CA LEU A 25 1.10 3.18 26.67
C LEU A 25 2.10 2.03 26.38
N ILE A 26 2.96 2.20 25.38
CA ILE A 26 4.02 1.24 25.06
C ILE A 26 5.02 1.15 26.21
N ASN A 27 5.42 2.29 26.79
CA ASN A 27 6.30 2.32 27.95
C ASN A 27 5.67 1.64 29.17
N GLU A 28 4.35 1.82 29.37
CA GLU A 28 3.61 1.13 30.42
C GLU A 28 3.63 -0.40 30.25
N TYR A 29 3.43 -0.88 29.01
CA TYR A 29 3.62 -2.29 28.69
C TYR A 29 5.06 -2.76 28.98
N GLU A 30 6.08 -2.01 28.58
CA GLU A 30 7.48 -2.39 28.80
C GLU A 30 7.81 -2.45 30.30
N GLN A 31 7.23 -1.57 31.12
CA GLN A 31 7.34 -1.63 32.58
C GLN A 31 6.65 -2.87 33.15
N TYR A 32 5.42 -3.15 32.70
CA TYR A 32 4.70 -4.36 33.09
C TYR A 32 5.49 -5.63 32.75
N ALA A 33 6.01 -5.73 31.52
CA ALA A 33 6.80 -6.88 31.08
C ALA A 33 8.07 -7.08 31.94
N LYS A 34 8.71 -6.00 32.38
CA LYS A 34 9.86 -6.03 33.31
C LYS A 34 9.48 -6.39 34.74
N SER A 35 8.24 -6.12 35.16
CA SER A 35 7.74 -6.44 36.51
C SER A 35 7.38 -7.92 36.70
N LEU A 36 7.29 -8.69 35.61
CA LEU A 36 6.96 -10.11 35.68
C LEU A 36 8.10 -10.91 36.34
N PRO A 37 7.77 -11.98 37.11
CA PRO A 37 8.80 -12.84 37.70
C PRO A 37 9.72 -13.44 36.64
N THR A 38 11.01 -13.57 36.97
CA THR A 38 12.03 -14.14 36.07
C THR A 38 11.58 -15.50 35.53
N GLY A 39 11.55 -15.64 34.20
CA GLY A 39 11.08 -16.86 33.53
C GLY A 39 9.60 -16.85 33.13
N THR A 40 8.81 -15.88 33.59
CA THR A 40 7.43 -15.67 33.14
C THR A 40 7.43 -14.82 31.88
N THR A 41 6.88 -15.33 30.78
CA THR A 41 6.73 -14.55 29.55
C THR A 41 5.37 -13.86 29.51
N PRO A 42 5.30 -12.58 29.08
CA PRO A 42 4.02 -11.93 28.86
C PRO A 42 3.24 -12.64 27.75
N SER A 43 1.91 -12.49 27.77
CA SER A 43 1.04 -13.03 26.72
C SER A 43 1.57 -12.65 25.32
N PRO A 44 1.62 -13.59 24.36
CA PRO A 44 2.10 -13.32 23.00
C PRO A 44 1.27 -12.27 22.26
N LEU A 45 0.07 -11.95 22.77
CA LEU A 45 -0.79 -10.88 22.26
C LEU A 45 -0.17 -9.49 22.46
N PHE A 46 0.60 -9.27 23.54
CA PHE A 46 1.19 -7.95 23.82
C PHE A 46 2.18 -7.51 22.73
N PRO A 47 3.22 -8.29 22.39
CA PRO A 47 4.12 -7.93 21.29
C PRO A 47 3.39 -7.70 19.96
N GLN A 48 2.35 -8.48 19.67
CA GLN A 48 1.57 -8.35 18.44
C GLN A 48 0.79 -7.03 18.39
N LEU A 49 0.10 -6.66 19.48
CA LEU A 49 -0.64 -5.41 19.58
C LEU A 49 0.30 -4.20 19.56
N VAL A 50 1.42 -4.26 20.27
CA VAL A 50 2.42 -3.18 20.27
C VAL A 50 2.99 -2.97 18.87
N GLN A 51 3.33 -4.05 18.17
CA GLN A 51 3.85 -3.95 16.81
C GLN A 51 2.79 -3.37 15.88
N THR A 52 1.54 -3.83 15.98
CA THR A 52 0.44 -3.33 15.16
C THR A 52 0.16 -1.85 15.43
N LEU A 53 0.13 -1.43 16.70
CA LEU A 53 -0.09 -0.04 17.09
C LEU A 53 1.00 0.89 16.56
N ARG A 54 2.27 0.47 16.64
CA ARG A 54 3.40 1.22 16.04
C ARG A 54 3.21 1.37 14.53
N LEU A 55 2.89 0.28 13.86
CA LEU A 55 2.60 0.23 12.43
C LEU A 55 1.48 1.19 12.01
N SER A 56 0.35 1.16 12.71
CA SER A 56 -0.80 2.00 12.44
C SER A 56 -0.51 3.47 12.70
N LEU A 57 0.22 3.79 13.77
CA LEU A 57 0.66 5.16 14.04
C LEU A 57 1.58 5.67 12.93
N GLU A 58 2.58 4.87 12.55
CA GLU A 58 3.51 5.23 11.49
C GLU A 58 2.80 5.47 10.15
N ARG A 59 1.76 4.70 9.83
CA ARG A 59 0.93 4.91 8.63
C ARG A 59 0.24 6.28 8.62
N LEU A 60 -0.09 6.88 9.76
CA LEU A 60 -0.68 8.23 9.83
C LEU A 60 0.27 9.34 9.40
N ARG A 61 1.57 9.06 9.29
CA ARG A 61 2.55 9.99 8.71
C ARG A 61 2.44 10.05 7.18
N ILE A 62 1.90 8.98 6.58
CA ILE A 62 1.73 8.84 5.13
C ILE A 62 0.52 9.67 4.69
N LEU A 63 0.70 10.32 3.56
CA LEU A 63 -0.36 11.08 2.91
C LEU A 63 -1.41 10.14 2.33
N ALA A 64 -2.68 10.43 2.58
CA ALA A 64 -3.80 9.55 2.21
C ALA A 64 -5.05 10.38 1.91
N THR A 65 -6.04 9.78 1.26
CA THR A 65 -7.36 10.43 1.19
C THR A 65 -7.92 10.65 2.60
N TYR A 66 -8.81 11.63 2.75
CA TYR A 66 -9.43 11.94 4.05
C TYR A 66 -10.05 10.69 4.69
N THR A 67 -10.82 9.91 3.95
CA THR A 67 -11.42 8.65 4.41
C THR A 67 -10.36 7.65 4.88
N ARG A 68 -9.24 7.53 4.17
CA ARG A 68 -8.14 6.61 4.55
C ARG A 68 -7.42 7.08 5.81
N MET A 69 -7.22 8.38 5.97
CA MET A 69 -6.66 8.94 7.20
C MET A 69 -7.61 8.72 8.38
N GLN A 70 -8.93 8.91 8.22
CA GLN A 70 -9.91 8.60 9.26
C GLN A 70 -9.83 7.14 9.68
N LEU A 71 -9.79 6.21 8.72
CA LEU A 71 -9.62 4.78 9.00
C LEU A 71 -8.31 4.48 9.74
N GLY A 72 -7.22 5.14 9.36
CA GLY A 72 -5.95 5.03 10.07
C GLY A 72 -6.05 5.50 11.53
N VAL A 73 -6.75 6.61 11.79
CA VAL A 73 -6.94 7.14 13.15
C VAL A 73 -7.79 6.17 13.97
N VAL A 74 -8.88 5.65 13.39
CA VAL A 74 -9.75 4.65 14.03
C VAL A 74 -8.96 3.38 14.35
N ALA A 75 -8.08 2.92 13.45
CA ALA A 75 -7.21 1.77 13.69
C ALA A 75 -6.28 2.00 14.90
N VAL A 76 -5.60 3.16 14.95
CA VAL A 76 -4.74 3.52 16.09
C VAL A 76 -5.54 3.61 17.39
N GLN A 77 -6.70 4.25 17.39
CA GLN A 77 -7.56 4.38 18.57
C GLN A 77 -8.01 3.01 19.07
N ARG A 78 -8.42 2.12 18.16
CA ARG A 78 -8.85 0.78 18.51
C ARG A 78 -7.72 -0.05 19.11
N GLU A 79 -6.56 -0.09 18.45
CA GLU A 79 -5.39 -0.83 18.91
C GLU A 79 -4.87 -0.29 20.26
N TYR A 80 -4.96 1.03 20.46
CA TYR A 80 -4.68 1.67 21.74
C TYR A 80 -5.64 1.21 22.83
N LEU A 81 -6.95 1.19 22.56
CA LEU A 81 -7.97 0.74 23.52
C LEU A 81 -7.83 -0.76 23.83
N GLU A 82 -7.52 -1.59 22.83
CA GLU A 82 -7.29 -3.03 23.02
C GLU A 82 -6.06 -3.30 23.89
N LEU A 83 -4.93 -2.64 23.61
CA LEU A 83 -3.72 -2.76 24.42
C LEU A 83 -3.94 -2.23 25.85
N THR A 84 -4.65 -1.11 25.98
CA THR A 84 -5.04 -0.56 27.29
C THR A 84 -5.91 -1.56 28.06
N GLY A 85 -6.96 -2.10 27.43
CA GLY A 85 -7.85 -3.09 28.03
C GLY A 85 -7.09 -4.33 28.50
N LEU A 86 -6.17 -4.84 27.68
CA LEU A 86 -5.34 -5.99 28.03
C LEU A 86 -4.40 -5.70 29.20
N LEU A 87 -3.73 -4.53 29.22
CA LEU A 87 -2.90 -4.13 30.36
C LEU A 87 -3.70 -4.00 31.65
N ARG A 88 -4.85 -3.29 31.60
CA ARG A 88 -5.72 -3.13 32.76
C ARG A 88 -6.27 -4.46 33.25
N TYR A 89 -6.64 -5.36 32.33
CA TYR A 89 -7.04 -6.72 32.68
C TYR A 89 -5.94 -7.46 33.44
N MET A 90 -4.72 -7.50 32.90
CA MET A 90 -3.63 -8.24 33.50
C MET A 90 -3.13 -7.64 34.82
N MET A 91 -3.12 -6.31 34.95
CA MET A 91 -2.55 -5.63 36.11
C MET A 91 -3.55 -5.37 37.24
N LYS A 92 -4.84 -5.23 36.93
CA LYS A 92 -5.87 -4.83 37.91
C LYS A 92 -6.96 -5.87 38.07
N TYR A 93 -7.57 -6.32 36.97
CA TYR A 93 -8.78 -7.14 37.07
C TYR A 93 -8.49 -8.61 37.35
N LYS A 94 -7.49 -9.18 36.69
CA LYS A 94 -7.09 -10.58 36.89
C LYS A 94 -6.64 -10.86 38.34
N PRO A 95 -5.76 -10.05 38.96
CA PRO A 95 -5.40 -10.24 40.37
C PRO A 95 -6.61 -10.21 41.32
N ARG A 96 -7.58 -9.32 41.08
CA ARG A 96 -8.84 -9.27 41.86
C ARG A 96 -9.72 -10.51 41.65
N MET A 97 -9.83 -10.99 40.41
CA MET A 97 -10.56 -12.23 40.10
C MET A 97 -9.96 -13.44 40.82
N GLU A 98 -8.63 -13.51 40.87
CA GLU A 98 -7.86 -14.57 41.52
C GLU A 98 -7.81 -14.42 43.05
N GLY A 99 -8.30 -13.31 43.59
CA GLY A 99 -8.28 -13.02 45.04
C GLY A 99 -6.88 -12.71 45.59
N ILE A 100 -5.95 -12.34 44.72
CA ILE A 100 -4.58 -11.94 45.08
C ILE A 100 -4.56 -10.53 45.66
N GLU A 101 -5.35 -9.63 45.08
CA GLU A 101 -5.57 -8.28 45.62
C GLU A 101 -6.85 -8.24 46.47
N ASP A 102 -6.84 -7.50 47.58
CA ASP A 102 -8.03 -7.29 48.40
C ASP A 102 -9.05 -6.40 47.65
N PRO A 103 -10.24 -6.92 47.28
CA PRO A 103 -11.28 -6.13 46.65
C PRO A 103 -11.95 -5.11 47.59
N ASN A 104 -11.54 -5.01 48.86
CA ASN A 104 -12.03 -4.07 49.88
C ASN A 104 -11.24 -2.76 50.00
N VAL A 105 -10.50 -2.32 48.97
CA VAL A 105 -9.95 -0.95 48.93
C VAL A 105 -11.10 0.06 48.70
N ASN A 106 -11.92 0.28 49.73
CA ASN A 106 -12.85 1.40 49.98
C ASN A 106 -13.95 1.74 48.95
N SER A 107 -14.08 1.07 47.80
CA SER A 107 -15.15 1.36 46.83
C SER A 107 -16.25 0.31 46.87
N VAL A 108 -17.46 0.72 47.27
CA VAL A 108 -18.70 -0.08 47.16
C VAL A 108 -19.17 -0.17 45.70
N HIS A 109 -18.72 0.75 44.84
CA HIS A 109 -19.17 0.88 43.47
C HIS A 109 -18.27 0.14 42.48
N PRO A 110 -18.85 -0.42 41.40
CA PRO A 110 -18.07 -1.00 40.33
C PRO A 110 -17.22 0.07 39.64
N ASP A 111 -16.14 -0.35 39.01
CA ASP A 111 -15.26 0.53 38.23
C ASP A 111 -16.01 1.11 37.01
N ASP A 112 -15.65 2.34 36.61
CA ASP A 112 -16.23 3.05 35.48
C ASP A 112 -15.80 2.43 34.14
N CYS A 113 -16.52 1.40 33.69
CA CYS A 113 -16.31 0.72 32.41
C CYS A 113 -17.61 0.12 31.87
N ILE A 114 -17.60 -0.29 30.59
CA ILE A 114 -18.82 -0.73 29.86
C ILE A 114 -19.43 -2.02 30.45
N GLY A 115 -18.65 -2.84 31.16
CA GLY A 115 -19.12 -4.10 31.75
C GLY A 115 -19.44 -5.19 30.74
N CYS A 116 -20.13 -6.26 31.16
CA CYS A 116 -20.60 -7.31 30.24
C CYS A 116 -21.88 -8.03 30.70
N PHE A 117 -22.59 -8.60 29.73
CA PHE A 117 -23.69 -9.52 29.97
C PHE A 117 -23.15 -10.94 30.07
N THR A 118 -23.63 -11.71 31.05
CA THR A 118 -23.25 -13.13 31.20
C THR A 118 -24.44 -13.92 31.73
N ASP A 119 -24.62 -15.14 31.25
CA ASP A 119 -25.51 -16.15 31.83
C ASP A 119 -24.75 -17.22 32.62
N ASP A 120 -23.41 -17.14 32.64
CA ASP A 120 -22.54 -18.00 33.46
C ASP A 120 -22.43 -17.44 34.90
N PRO A 121 -22.92 -18.18 35.91
CA PRO A 121 -22.81 -17.80 37.32
C PRO A 121 -21.35 -17.66 37.79
N HIS A 122 -20.45 -18.48 37.26
CA HIS A 122 -19.04 -18.44 37.65
C HIS A 122 -18.37 -17.16 37.16
N LEU A 123 -18.55 -16.82 35.88
CA LEU A 123 -18.08 -15.56 35.33
C LEU A 123 -18.70 -14.35 36.05
N ALA A 124 -19.99 -14.39 36.38
CA ALA A 124 -20.64 -13.33 37.16
C ALA A 124 -19.95 -13.11 38.52
N GLN A 125 -19.58 -14.20 39.21
CA GLN A 125 -18.84 -14.13 40.46
C GLN A 125 -17.43 -13.56 40.27
N LEU A 126 -16.72 -13.94 39.20
CA LEU A 126 -15.40 -13.38 38.88
C LEU A 126 -15.48 -11.87 38.58
N LEU A 127 -16.46 -11.43 37.80
CA LEU A 127 -16.69 -10.02 37.48
C LEU A 127 -17.03 -9.21 38.73
N TRP A 128 -17.86 -9.78 39.62
CA TRP A 128 -18.15 -9.20 40.92
C TRP A 128 -16.89 -9.01 41.77
N LYS A 129 -16.04 -10.06 41.87
CA LYS A 129 -14.73 -9.97 42.56
C LYS A 129 -13.83 -8.91 41.92
N ALA A 130 -13.84 -8.80 40.60
CA ALA A 130 -13.06 -7.82 39.85
C ALA A 130 -13.55 -6.38 39.98
N ARG A 131 -14.76 -6.18 40.53
CA ARG A 131 -15.51 -4.91 40.52
C ARG A 131 -15.82 -4.40 39.11
N LEU A 132 -16.02 -5.31 38.15
CA LEU A 132 -16.47 -4.97 36.81
C LEU A 132 -18.01 -4.94 36.78
N PRO A 133 -18.65 -3.93 36.18
CA PRO A 133 -20.10 -3.96 35.95
C PRO A 133 -20.48 -5.20 35.16
N TYR A 134 -21.55 -5.86 35.58
CA TYR A 134 -22.07 -7.02 34.87
C TYR A 134 -23.58 -7.12 34.99
N TRP A 135 -24.18 -7.77 34.01
CA TRP A 135 -25.61 -8.07 33.98
C TRP A 135 -25.77 -9.58 33.87
N PHE A 136 -26.19 -10.20 34.97
CA PHE A 136 -26.40 -11.65 35.04
C PHE A 136 -27.77 -12.01 34.46
N ILE A 137 -27.75 -12.67 33.31
CA ILE A 137 -28.93 -13.10 32.57
C ILE A 137 -29.37 -14.45 33.11
N ARG A 138 -30.64 -14.56 33.54
CA ARG A 138 -31.24 -15.82 33.98
C ARG A 138 -32.58 -16.04 33.28
N PRO A 139 -32.96 -17.29 33.00
CA PRO A 139 -34.30 -17.61 32.50
C PRO A 139 -35.38 -17.15 33.49
N LEU A 140 -36.51 -16.65 32.99
CA LEU A 140 -37.61 -16.17 33.85
C LEU A 140 -38.11 -17.26 34.83
N LYS A 141 -38.12 -18.52 34.40
CA LYS A 141 -38.48 -19.68 35.24
C LYS A 141 -37.55 -19.92 36.44
N ALA A 142 -36.36 -19.32 36.42
CA ALA A 142 -35.39 -19.46 37.50
C ALA A 142 -35.67 -18.49 38.66
N PHE A 143 -36.65 -17.61 38.49
CA PHE A 143 -37.18 -16.72 39.52
C PHE A 143 -38.50 -17.29 40.02
N SER A 144 -38.60 -17.57 41.31
CA SER A 144 -39.82 -18.07 41.96
C SER A 144 -40.45 -17.02 42.87
N ASP A 145 -39.61 -16.26 43.58
CA ASP A 145 -40.05 -15.38 44.68
C ASP A 145 -39.32 -14.02 44.70
N GLU A 146 -38.56 -13.70 43.65
CA GLU A 146 -37.79 -12.46 43.57
C GLU A 146 -38.67 -11.24 43.22
N ASN A 147 -38.43 -10.12 43.92
CA ASN A 147 -39.11 -8.86 43.65
C ASN A 147 -38.55 -8.20 42.38
N ILE A 148 -39.39 -8.05 41.35
CA ILE A 148 -39.03 -7.34 40.12
C ILE A 148 -39.05 -5.84 40.40
N LEU A 149 -37.86 -5.28 40.63
CA LEU A 149 -37.71 -3.84 40.92
C LEU A 149 -38.12 -2.95 39.75
N ARG A 150 -37.83 -3.38 38.52
CA ARG A 150 -38.13 -2.62 37.31
C ARG A 150 -38.12 -3.51 36.06
N VAL A 151 -39.15 -3.38 35.23
CA VAL A 151 -39.14 -3.89 33.85
C VAL A 151 -38.62 -2.78 32.95
N VAL A 152 -37.63 -3.08 32.12
CA VAL A 152 -37.03 -2.14 31.17
C VAL A 152 -37.21 -2.65 29.75
N VAL A 153 -37.52 -1.74 28.83
CA VAL A 153 -37.49 -2.03 27.39
C VAL A 153 -36.08 -1.70 26.90
N PRO A 154 -35.33 -2.67 26.34
CA PRO A 154 -34.02 -2.37 25.77
C PRO A 154 -34.20 -1.47 24.55
N PHE A 155 -33.28 -0.52 24.40
CA PHE A 155 -33.20 0.31 23.21
C PHE A 155 -32.82 -0.54 21.99
N ALA A 156 -33.42 -0.28 20.84
CA ALA A 156 -33.02 -0.96 19.62
C ALA A 156 -31.67 -0.41 19.17
N ALA A 157 -30.70 -1.29 18.89
CA ALA A 157 -29.37 -0.87 18.42
C ALA A 157 -29.44 0.06 17.20
N SER A 158 -30.41 -0.17 16.31
CA SER A 158 -30.67 0.65 15.11
C SER A 158 -31.10 2.09 15.39
N GLU A 159 -31.52 2.41 16.62
CA GLU A 159 -31.87 3.78 17.01
C GLU A 159 -30.63 4.63 17.30
N PHE A 160 -29.48 3.99 17.59
CA PHE A 160 -28.27 4.67 18.07
C PHE A 160 -27.02 4.33 17.25
N LEU A 161 -27.05 3.21 16.51
CA LEU A 161 -25.93 2.72 15.70
C LEU A 161 -26.32 2.67 14.23
N GLU A 162 -25.38 3.05 13.37
CA GLU A 162 -25.51 2.85 11.92
C GLU A 162 -25.41 1.35 11.63
N MET A 163 -26.54 0.76 11.24
CA MET A 163 -26.63 -0.67 10.93
C MET A 163 -26.40 -0.96 9.44
N ASN A 164 -26.44 0.07 8.58
CA ASN A 164 -26.19 -0.12 7.17
C ASN A 164 -24.69 -0.29 6.91
N PRO A 165 -24.29 -1.15 5.94
CA PRO A 165 -22.91 -1.23 5.50
C PRO A 165 -22.40 0.13 5.03
N ALA A 166 -21.18 0.50 5.43
CA ALA A 166 -20.53 1.70 4.92
C ALA A 166 -20.31 1.55 3.40
N ALA A 167 -20.76 2.54 2.62
CA ALA A 167 -20.61 2.54 1.18
C ALA A 167 -19.13 2.42 0.78
N GLY A 168 -18.81 1.51 -0.15
CA GLY A 168 -17.45 1.23 -0.60
C GLY A 168 -16.65 0.29 0.31
N PHE A 169 -17.22 -0.20 1.40
CA PHE A 169 -16.62 -1.22 2.27
C PHE A 169 -17.41 -2.52 2.21
N SER A 170 -16.69 -3.64 2.05
CA SER A 170 -17.32 -4.96 2.10
C SER A 170 -17.71 -5.28 3.54
N PRO A 171 -18.97 -5.69 3.81
CA PRO A 171 -19.36 -6.19 5.12
C PRO A 171 -18.45 -7.33 5.56
N VAL A 172 -17.98 -7.27 6.80
CA VAL A 172 -17.22 -8.36 7.41
C VAL A 172 -18.22 -9.36 7.97
N ALA A 173 -18.29 -10.56 7.40
CA ALA A 173 -19.23 -11.58 7.85
C ALA A 173 -19.02 -11.90 9.34
N ALA A 174 -20.10 -11.89 10.12
CA ALA A 174 -20.08 -12.27 11.52
C ALA A 174 -19.79 -13.77 11.62
N MET A 175 -18.59 -14.12 12.09
CA MET A 175 -18.23 -15.52 12.38
C MET A 175 -18.77 -15.92 13.76
N ASP A 176 -18.98 -17.20 14.06
CA ASP A 176 -19.58 -17.58 15.36
C ASP A 176 -18.60 -17.45 16.54
N GLN A 177 -17.29 -17.53 16.27
CA GLN A 177 -16.24 -17.48 17.29
C GLN A 177 -15.64 -16.07 17.42
N LEU A 178 -15.47 -15.60 18.66
CA LEU A 178 -14.90 -14.28 18.96
C LEU A 178 -13.48 -14.12 18.42
N ASP A 179 -12.63 -15.13 18.58
CA ASP A 179 -11.25 -15.10 18.11
C ASP A 179 -11.16 -14.90 16.60
N ASP A 180 -12.04 -15.56 15.86
CA ASP A 180 -12.07 -15.43 14.40
C ASP A 180 -12.61 -14.07 13.97
N ARG A 181 -13.59 -13.50 14.70
CA ARG A 181 -14.02 -12.11 14.51
C ARG A 181 -12.88 -11.14 14.73
N LEU A 182 -12.14 -11.26 15.83
CA LEU A 182 -11.02 -10.38 16.16
C LEU A 182 -9.91 -10.49 15.11
N ARG A 183 -9.53 -11.71 14.73
CA ARG A 183 -8.54 -11.96 13.66
C ARG A 183 -8.99 -11.36 12.33
N LEU A 184 -10.25 -11.54 11.96
CA LEU A 184 -10.80 -11.01 10.72
C LEU A 184 -10.84 -9.48 10.74
N LEU A 185 -11.19 -8.88 11.88
CA LEU A 185 -11.24 -7.44 12.03
C LEU A 185 -9.82 -6.83 11.96
N HIS A 186 -8.82 -7.44 12.61
CA HIS A 186 -7.41 -7.07 12.43
C HIS A 186 -6.95 -7.27 10.99
N ARG A 187 -7.34 -8.37 10.35
CA ARG A 187 -7.01 -8.63 8.94
C ARG A 187 -7.62 -7.55 8.03
N CYS A 188 -8.86 -7.13 8.25
CA CYS A 188 -9.51 -6.12 7.42
C CYS A 188 -8.83 -4.74 7.59
N THR A 189 -8.48 -4.35 8.81
CA THR A 189 -7.77 -3.08 9.05
C THR A 189 -6.33 -3.10 8.52
N GLN A 190 -5.66 -4.25 8.59
CA GLN A 190 -4.27 -4.40 8.18
C GLN A 190 -4.09 -4.67 6.68
N ASN A 191 -4.98 -5.47 6.08
CA ASN A 191 -4.89 -5.96 4.69
C ASN A 191 -5.69 -5.13 3.70
N THR A 192 -6.46 -4.11 4.11
CA THR A 192 -6.99 -3.16 3.11
C THR A 192 -5.80 -2.37 2.59
N PRO A 193 -5.29 -2.66 1.38
CA PRO A 193 -4.03 -2.09 0.96
C PRO A 193 -4.22 -0.58 0.80
N TRP A 194 -3.20 0.17 1.22
CA TRP A 194 -3.18 1.65 1.10
C TRP A 194 -3.09 2.09 -0.36
N TYR A 195 -2.58 1.21 -1.22
CA TYR A 195 -2.44 1.40 -2.65
C TYR A 195 -3.06 0.20 -3.35
N ARG A 196 -3.68 0.43 -4.52
CA ARG A 196 -4.17 -0.68 -5.33
C ARG A 196 -2.99 -1.55 -5.76
N ASN A 197 -3.11 -2.88 -5.61
CA ASN A 197 -2.10 -3.79 -6.10
C ASN A 197 -2.10 -3.76 -7.64
N PRO A 198 -1.00 -3.33 -8.29
CA PRO A 198 -0.98 -3.18 -9.74
C PRO A 198 -0.99 -4.55 -10.46
N PHE A 199 -0.71 -5.65 -9.75
CA PHE A 199 -0.78 -7.01 -10.27
C PHE A 199 -2.19 -7.65 -10.18
N GLU A 200 -3.14 -7.03 -9.47
CA GLU A 200 -4.54 -7.48 -9.42
C GLU A 200 -5.38 -6.94 -10.59
N ALA A 201 -5.06 -5.75 -11.08
CA ALA A 201 -5.83 -5.06 -12.11
C ALA A 201 -5.68 -5.67 -13.52
N ALA A 202 -4.72 -6.58 -13.71
CA ALA A 202 -4.44 -7.22 -14.99
C ALA A 202 -5.30 -8.46 -15.28
N SER A 203 -6.28 -8.77 -14.43
CA SER A 203 -7.24 -9.85 -14.69
C SER A 203 -8.45 -9.29 -15.45
N PRO A 204 -8.64 -9.59 -16.74
CA PRO A 204 -9.70 -8.99 -17.53
C PRO A 204 -11.12 -9.54 -17.26
N ASN A 205 -11.35 -10.30 -16.17
CA ASN A 205 -12.61 -11.03 -15.99
C ASN A 205 -13.07 -11.21 -14.52
N VAL A 206 -13.11 -10.15 -13.72
CA VAL A 206 -13.95 -10.17 -12.50
C VAL A 206 -14.82 -8.92 -12.47
N ALA A 207 -15.83 -8.91 -13.34
CA ALA A 207 -17.05 -8.20 -13.04
C ALA A 207 -17.64 -8.83 -11.76
N SER A 208 -17.84 -7.98 -10.74
CA SER A 208 -18.74 -8.13 -9.60
C SER A 208 -19.32 -9.53 -9.36
N THR A 209 -18.62 -10.35 -8.56
CA THR A 209 -19.28 -11.44 -7.83
C THR A 209 -19.97 -10.85 -6.61
N SER A 210 -21.11 -10.17 -6.85
CA SER A 210 -22.12 -10.00 -5.81
C SER A 210 -22.74 -11.37 -5.55
N VAL A 211 -22.35 -11.99 -4.44
CA VAL A 211 -23.04 -13.17 -3.91
C VAL A 211 -24.38 -12.70 -3.37
N ALA A 212 -25.42 -12.75 -4.21
CA ALA A 212 -26.81 -12.66 -3.78
C ALA A 212 -27.44 -14.03 -4.00
N GLY A 213 -27.56 -14.80 -2.92
CA GLY A 213 -28.44 -15.96 -2.87
C GLY A 213 -29.70 -15.60 -2.09
N THR A 214 -30.86 -15.54 -2.74
CA THR A 214 -32.02 -16.38 -2.38
C THR A 214 -33.19 -16.22 -3.37
N SER A 215 -33.58 -17.39 -3.84
CA SER A 215 -34.75 -17.84 -4.59
C SER A 215 -36.11 -17.19 -4.25
N ARG A 216 -36.85 -16.70 -5.26
CA ARG A 216 -38.26 -17.10 -5.57
C ARG A 216 -38.85 -16.26 -6.72
N ALA A 217 -39.20 -16.91 -7.83
CA ALA A 217 -40.54 -16.92 -8.45
C ALA A 217 -40.47 -17.43 -9.90
N ARG A 218 -40.97 -18.65 -10.11
CA ARG A 218 -41.42 -19.17 -11.41
C ARG A 218 -42.82 -18.62 -11.68
N ARG A 219 -43.07 -18.01 -12.86
CA ARG A 219 -44.00 -18.49 -13.92
C ARG A 219 -44.29 -17.41 -14.98
N ALA A 220 -44.17 -17.85 -16.24
CA ALA A 220 -44.93 -17.54 -17.47
C ALA A 220 -45.02 -16.06 -17.93
N VAL A 221 -44.90 -15.68 -19.21
CA VAL A 221 -45.55 -16.21 -20.43
C VAL A 221 -44.68 -15.93 -21.68
N GLU A 222 -44.88 -16.78 -22.68
CA GLU A 222 -44.37 -16.85 -24.06
C GLU A 222 -44.46 -15.56 -24.91
N GLN A 223 -43.55 -15.41 -25.89
CA GLN A 223 -43.83 -15.63 -27.33
C GLN A 223 -42.63 -15.27 -28.24
N SER A 224 -42.22 -16.24 -29.08
CA SER A 224 -41.87 -16.19 -30.53
C SER A 224 -41.17 -14.94 -31.10
N ALA A 225 -40.20 -14.96 -32.03
CA ALA A 225 -39.78 -15.97 -33.00
C ALA A 225 -38.61 -15.43 -33.88
N ILE A 226 -37.83 -16.36 -34.45
CA ILE A 226 -37.31 -16.40 -35.84
C ILE A 226 -36.25 -15.37 -36.32
N ALA A 227 -35.02 -15.86 -36.60
CA ALA A 227 -34.38 -15.92 -37.95
C ALA A 227 -32.85 -15.89 -37.88
N GLY A 228 -32.22 -16.78 -38.65
CA GLY A 228 -30.77 -17.03 -38.69
C GLY A 228 -29.92 -16.10 -39.58
N PRO A 229 -28.66 -16.50 -39.84
CA PRO A 229 -27.59 -15.62 -40.30
C PRO A 229 -27.38 -15.64 -41.82
N SER A 230 -27.05 -14.49 -42.44
CA SER A 230 -26.73 -14.41 -43.87
C SER A 230 -25.26 -14.09 -44.12
N ARG A 231 -24.55 -15.10 -44.64
CA ARG A 231 -23.31 -14.99 -45.44
C ARG A 231 -23.59 -14.21 -46.75
N LYS A 232 -22.60 -13.44 -47.22
CA LYS A 232 -22.37 -13.06 -48.64
C LYS A 232 -20.83 -13.04 -48.80
N VAL A 233 -20.17 -13.98 -49.47
CA VAL A 233 -20.11 -14.31 -50.91
C VAL A 233 -19.68 -13.12 -51.78
N SER A 234 -18.52 -13.33 -52.39
CA SER A 234 -17.69 -12.50 -53.27
C SER A 234 -17.92 -12.81 -54.75
N VAL A 235 -17.96 -11.79 -55.61
CA VAL A 235 -17.65 -11.85 -57.06
C VAL A 235 -17.24 -10.43 -57.57
N PRO A 236 -16.59 -10.27 -58.75
CA PRO A 236 -15.45 -9.36 -58.94
C PRO A 236 -15.63 -8.23 -59.99
N ALA A 237 -14.78 -7.20 -59.85
CA ALA A 237 -14.25 -6.20 -60.82
C ALA A 237 -15.16 -5.45 -61.83
N PRO A 238 -14.87 -4.16 -62.11
CA PRO A 238 -14.04 -3.85 -63.28
C PRO A 238 -12.98 -2.73 -63.06
N PRO A 239 -12.03 -2.56 -64.00
CA PRO A 239 -10.86 -1.70 -63.86
C PRO A 239 -11.14 -0.28 -64.33
N GLY A 240 -10.64 0.73 -63.60
CA GLY A 240 -10.74 2.12 -64.00
C GLY A 240 -9.89 3.00 -63.12
N GLY A 241 -8.73 3.40 -63.63
CA GLY A 241 -7.75 4.20 -62.90
C GLY A 241 -8.22 5.62 -62.58
N ARG A 242 -7.73 6.13 -61.45
CA ARG A 242 -7.25 7.51 -61.24
C ARG A 242 -6.40 7.51 -59.98
N GLY A 243 -5.09 7.37 -60.18
CA GLY A 243 -4.11 7.45 -59.11
C GLY A 243 -4.10 8.85 -58.50
N SER A 244 -4.33 8.93 -57.19
CA SER A 244 -4.15 10.14 -56.40
C SER A 244 -2.64 10.46 -56.27
N PRO A 245 -2.20 11.71 -56.50
CA PRO A 245 -0.78 12.09 -56.48
C PRO A 245 -0.14 12.06 -55.08
N TYR A 246 -0.90 11.72 -54.02
CA TYR A 246 -0.40 11.69 -52.64
C TYR A 246 0.29 10.38 -52.21
N ALA A 247 0.22 9.31 -53.02
CA ALA A 247 0.87 8.04 -52.69
C ALA A 247 2.39 8.03 -52.98
N ALA A 248 2.83 8.74 -54.02
CA ALA A 248 4.24 8.77 -54.44
C ALA A 248 5.14 9.58 -53.48
N ALA A 249 4.63 10.69 -52.92
CA ALA A 249 5.37 11.52 -51.97
C ALA A 249 5.65 10.79 -50.63
N ARG A 250 4.76 9.88 -50.21
CA ARG A 250 4.94 9.11 -48.97
C ARG A 250 5.95 7.98 -49.14
N ALA A 251 6.02 7.36 -50.32
CA ALA A 251 7.03 6.35 -50.65
C ALA A 251 8.45 6.95 -50.74
N GLN A 252 8.58 8.15 -51.31
CA GLN A 252 9.88 8.86 -51.38
C GLN A 252 10.38 9.33 -49.99
N SER A 253 9.48 9.70 -49.07
CA SER A 253 9.86 10.05 -47.69
C SER A 253 10.33 8.85 -46.84
N LYS A 254 9.90 7.62 -47.20
CA LYS A 254 10.34 6.37 -46.55
C LYS A 254 11.69 5.91 -47.10
N ALA A 255 11.88 5.97 -48.41
CA ALA A 255 13.15 5.65 -49.05
C ALA A 255 14.30 6.62 -48.68
N GLN A 256 14.01 7.91 -48.46
CA GLN A 256 15.03 8.87 -47.98
C GLN A 256 15.35 8.76 -46.48
N LYS A 257 14.53 8.07 -45.68
CA LYS A 257 14.84 7.79 -44.26
C LYS A 257 15.71 6.56 -44.06
N GLU A 258 15.69 5.62 -45.00
CA GLU A 258 16.49 4.39 -44.96
C GLU A 258 17.91 4.59 -45.53
N ALA A 259 18.18 5.70 -46.23
CA ALA A 259 19.49 6.05 -46.77
C ALA A 259 20.37 6.93 -45.85
N LYS A 260 19.86 7.37 -44.69
CA LYS A 260 20.72 7.99 -43.66
C LYS A 260 21.31 6.86 -42.82
N GLY A 261 22.58 6.54 -43.08
CA GLY A 261 23.37 5.66 -42.22
C GLY A 261 23.28 6.06 -40.74
N PRO A 262 23.54 5.12 -39.81
CA PRO A 262 23.43 5.38 -38.38
C PRO A 262 24.22 6.63 -38.03
N ASN A 263 23.54 7.63 -37.46
CA ASN A 263 24.18 8.87 -37.02
C ASN A 263 25.28 8.50 -36.02
N PRO A 264 26.57 8.75 -36.31
CA PRO A 264 27.68 8.38 -35.43
C PRO A 264 27.63 9.12 -34.08
N ASN A 265 26.81 10.18 -33.97
CA ASN A 265 26.55 10.92 -32.74
C ASN A 265 25.22 10.56 -32.04
N ALA A 266 24.53 9.50 -32.44
CA ALA A 266 23.41 9.00 -31.66
C ALA A 266 23.95 8.42 -30.35
N LYS A 267 23.91 9.21 -29.26
CA LYS A 267 24.24 8.73 -27.91
C LYS A 267 23.52 7.40 -27.69
N VAL A 268 24.30 6.33 -27.50
CA VAL A 268 23.78 4.99 -27.24
C VAL A 268 22.79 5.08 -26.10
N ALA A 269 21.53 4.70 -26.36
CA ALA A 269 20.50 4.75 -25.35
C ALA A 269 20.90 3.79 -24.21
N ARG A 270 20.94 4.28 -22.98
CA ARG A 270 21.24 3.47 -21.80
C ARG A 270 20.33 2.24 -21.73
N ASP A 271 20.92 1.07 -21.46
CA ASP A 271 20.14 -0.12 -21.13
C ASP A 271 19.48 0.06 -19.75
N LYS A 272 18.15 0.04 -19.73
CA LYS A 272 17.33 0.20 -18.51
C LYS A 272 17.33 -1.05 -17.63
N PHE A 273 17.74 -2.19 -18.18
CA PHE A 273 17.86 -3.45 -17.45
C PHE A 273 19.23 -3.61 -16.80
N LEU A 274 20.11 -2.61 -16.96
CA LEU A 274 21.38 -2.51 -16.27
C LEU A 274 21.34 -1.34 -15.28
N HIS A 275 21.99 -1.55 -14.14
CA HIS A 275 22.14 -0.52 -13.15
C HIS A 275 22.97 0.66 -13.67
N LEU A 276 22.62 1.86 -13.22
CA LEU A 276 23.41 3.06 -13.48
C LEU A 276 24.45 3.23 -12.38
N GLU A 277 25.69 2.87 -12.66
CA GLU A 277 26.80 3.12 -11.76
C GLU A 277 27.13 4.62 -11.74
N ARG A 278 26.80 5.29 -10.63
CA ARG A 278 27.16 6.68 -10.35
C ARG A 278 27.39 6.87 -8.85
N PRO A 279 28.29 7.78 -8.45
CA PRO A 279 28.54 8.07 -7.04
C PRO A 279 27.28 8.41 -6.26
N GLU A 280 26.31 9.10 -6.86
CA GLU A 280 25.07 9.51 -6.20
C GLU A 280 24.03 8.38 -6.08
N MET A 281 24.17 7.30 -6.87
CA MET A 281 23.25 6.17 -6.84
C MET A 281 23.65 5.20 -5.73
N PRO A 282 22.70 4.72 -4.90
CA PRO A 282 22.99 3.65 -3.95
C PRO A 282 23.43 2.38 -4.70
N ALA A 283 24.31 1.60 -4.07
CA ALA A 283 24.83 0.37 -4.65
C ALA A 283 23.71 -0.66 -4.88
N THR A 284 23.85 -1.49 -5.91
CA THR A 284 22.87 -2.55 -6.15
C THR A 284 23.07 -3.76 -5.26
N ILE A 285 21.96 -4.40 -4.95
CA ILE A 285 21.98 -5.71 -4.28
C ILE A 285 22.12 -6.78 -5.36
N THR A 286 23.23 -7.51 -5.34
CA THR A 286 23.66 -8.41 -6.44
C THR A 286 22.56 -9.34 -6.96
N PRO A 287 21.80 -10.08 -6.13
CA PRO A 287 20.73 -10.96 -6.62
C PRO A 287 19.68 -10.23 -7.47
N TRP A 288 19.36 -8.98 -7.12
CA TRP A 288 18.37 -8.15 -7.80
C TRP A 288 18.91 -7.56 -9.11
N ALA A 289 20.15 -7.08 -9.12
CA ALA A 289 20.81 -6.62 -10.34
C ALA A 289 20.96 -7.76 -11.37
N THR A 290 21.42 -8.93 -10.91
CA THR A 290 21.55 -10.12 -11.78
C THR A 290 20.19 -10.56 -12.32
N ALA A 291 19.14 -10.56 -11.48
CA ALA A 291 17.79 -10.89 -11.92
C ALA A 291 17.22 -9.90 -12.93
N LEU A 292 17.52 -8.60 -12.79
CA LEU A 292 17.08 -7.55 -13.73
C LEU A 292 17.79 -7.68 -15.08
N ALA A 293 19.10 -7.95 -15.07
CA ALA A 293 19.89 -8.15 -16.28
C ALA A 293 19.49 -9.43 -17.04
N ALA A 294 19.11 -10.49 -16.32
CA ALA A 294 18.76 -11.79 -16.86
C ALA A 294 17.29 -11.94 -17.32
N ILE A 295 16.50 -10.86 -17.34
CA ILE A 295 15.10 -10.90 -17.80
C ILE A 295 15.03 -11.46 -19.23
N ASN A 296 14.11 -12.40 -19.44
CA ASN A 296 13.81 -12.91 -20.77
C ASN A 296 12.92 -11.91 -21.53
N ARG A 297 13.55 -11.09 -22.38
CA ARG A 297 12.91 -10.06 -23.20
C ARG A 297 12.20 -10.60 -24.46
N SER A 298 12.30 -11.90 -24.73
CA SER A 298 11.62 -12.53 -25.89
C SER A 298 10.13 -12.77 -25.66
N ARG A 299 9.68 -12.70 -24.41
CA ARG A 299 8.27 -12.87 -24.04
C ARG A 299 7.54 -11.53 -24.14
N PRO A 300 6.52 -11.40 -24.99
CA PRO A 300 5.79 -10.15 -25.12
C PRO A 300 5.00 -9.85 -23.84
N PRO A 301 4.80 -8.56 -23.48
CA PRO A 301 3.97 -8.19 -22.36
C PRO A 301 2.53 -8.72 -22.53
N SER A 302 1.99 -9.39 -21.52
CA SER A 302 0.70 -10.08 -21.57
C SER A 302 -0.50 -9.15 -21.43
N CYS A 303 -0.30 -7.93 -20.93
CA CYS A 303 -1.42 -7.03 -20.68
C CYS A 303 -2.01 -6.41 -21.97
N GLY A 304 -1.49 -6.71 -23.16
CA GLY A 304 -2.00 -6.17 -24.44
C GLY A 304 -2.01 -4.64 -24.51
N ILE A 305 -1.40 -3.96 -23.53
CA ILE A 305 -1.44 -2.50 -23.48
C ILE A 305 -0.34 -1.96 -24.37
N ASP A 306 -0.71 -1.02 -25.25
CA ASP A 306 0.18 -0.09 -25.97
C ASP A 306 0.96 0.86 -25.02
N LEU A 307 1.24 0.46 -23.77
CA LEU A 307 2.00 1.19 -22.75
C LEU A 307 3.41 0.63 -22.49
N PRO A 308 4.17 0.04 -23.45
CA PRO A 308 5.50 -0.44 -23.13
C PRO A 308 6.35 0.72 -22.57
N GLN A 309 6.93 0.50 -21.40
CA GLN A 309 7.90 1.40 -20.75
C GLN A 309 7.36 2.68 -20.09
N ARG A 310 6.24 2.59 -19.37
CA ARG A 310 5.75 3.70 -18.56
C ARG A 310 5.81 3.42 -17.07
N TYR A 311 5.92 4.48 -16.27
CA TYR A 311 5.99 4.40 -14.82
C TYR A 311 5.06 5.42 -14.16
N VAL A 312 4.44 5.04 -13.04
CA VAL A 312 3.61 5.95 -12.22
C VAL A 312 4.45 6.89 -11.36
N LEU A 313 5.70 6.53 -11.09
CA LEU A 313 6.74 7.36 -10.46
C LEU A 313 7.97 7.38 -11.38
N PRO A 314 8.80 8.43 -11.37
CA PRO A 314 10.01 8.45 -12.19
C PRO A 314 10.98 7.34 -11.74
N GLU A 315 11.63 6.68 -12.69
CA GLU A 315 12.73 5.73 -12.41
C GLU A 315 13.85 6.47 -11.63
N PRO A 316 14.46 5.89 -10.57
CA PRO A 316 15.49 6.58 -9.78
C PRO A 316 16.64 7.08 -10.65
N ALA A 317 17.07 6.25 -11.60
CA ALA A 317 18.18 6.57 -12.46
C ALA A 317 17.83 7.65 -13.50
N LEU A 318 16.55 8.02 -13.68
CA LEU A 318 16.18 9.23 -14.41
C LEU A 318 16.67 10.48 -13.69
N LEU A 319 16.56 10.52 -12.36
CA LEU A 319 16.99 11.65 -11.55
C LEU A 319 18.52 11.76 -11.52
N ALA A 320 19.22 10.63 -11.48
CA ALA A 320 20.68 10.59 -11.45
C ALA A 320 21.35 10.70 -12.82
N SER A 321 20.62 10.45 -13.93
CA SER A 321 21.19 10.42 -15.29
C SER A 321 21.78 11.74 -15.83
N PRO A 322 21.31 12.95 -15.48
CA PRO A 322 21.89 14.16 -16.03
C PRO A 322 23.37 14.31 -15.63
N GLU A 323 24.22 14.54 -16.62
CA GLU A 323 25.64 14.88 -16.40
C GLU A 323 25.76 16.28 -15.78
N ASP A 324 24.94 17.21 -16.26
CA ASP A 324 24.82 18.56 -15.72
C ASP A 324 24.25 18.54 -14.29
N GLU A 325 25.05 19.03 -13.35
CA GLU A 325 24.74 19.08 -11.93
C GLU A 325 23.55 19.99 -11.65
N THR A 326 23.42 21.13 -12.34
CA THR A 326 22.29 22.05 -12.16
C THR A 326 20.97 21.39 -12.57
N ARG A 327 20.94 20.74 -13.73
CA ARG A 327 19.77 19.97 -14.18
C ARG A 327 19.44 18.80 -13.27
N ARG A 328 20.46 18.13 -12.73
CA ARG A 328 20.29 17.05 -11.76
C ARG A 328 19.63 17.57 -10.48
N HIS A 329 20.12 18.68 -9.93
CA HIS A 329 19.52 19.37 -8.77
C HIS A 329 18.07 19.77 -9.01
N MET A 330 17.78 20.33 -10.18
CA MET A 330 16.41 20.66 -10.59
C MET A 330 15.50 19.43 -10.57
N PHE A 331 15.96 18.28 -11.09
CA PHE A 331 15.16 17.05 -11.10
C PHE A 331 14.84 16.58 -9.67
N TYR A 332 15.82 16.62 -8.76
CA TYR A 332 15.59 16.28 -7.36
C TYR A 332 14.63 17.24 -6.67
N HIS A 333 14.81 18.54 -6.88
CA HIS A 333 13.95 19.57 -6.31
C HIS A 333 12.50 19.39 -6.75
N HIS A 334 12.27 19.27 -8.05
CA HIS A 334 10.94 19.10 -8.61
C HIS A 334 10.32 17.76 -8.18
N TYR A 335 11.08 16.67 -8.17
CA TYR A 335 10.58 15.40 -7.65
C TYR A 335 10.14 15.53 -6.18
N ARG A 336 10.92 16.20 -5.34
CA ARG A 336 10.59 16.44 -3.93
C ARG A 336 9.29 17.23 -3.77
N LEU A 337 9.07 18.27 -4.58
CA LEU A 337 7.83 19.05 -4.58
C LEU A 337 6.62 18.22 -5.04
N LEU A 338 6.82 17.41 -6.09
CA LEU A 338 5.78 16.57 -6.69
C LEU A 338 5.44 15.34 -5.86
N ARG A 339 6.35 14.89 -4.99
CA ARG A 339 6.27 13.60 -4.29
C ARG A 339 4.93 13.39 -3.61
N ASP A 340 4.48 14.35 -2.83
CA ASP A 340 3.24 14.24 -2.06
C ASP A 340 2.01 14.13 -2.98
N ALA A 341 2.01 14.88 -4.09
CA ALA A 341 0.99 14.79 -5.13
C ALA A 341 0.99 13.41 -5.80
N LEU A 342 2.16 12.86 -6.10
CA LEU A 342 2.30 11.55 -6.74
C LEU A 342 1.86 10.41 -5.81
N MET A 343 2.21 10.49 -4.52
CA MET A 343 1.76 9.53 -3.52
C MET A 343 0.24 9.61 -3.30
N PHE A 344 -0.34 10.82 -3.32
CA PHE A 344 -1.79 10.99 -3.29
C PHE A 344 -2.46 10.29 -4.47
N ARG A 345 -1.92 10.47 -5.69
CA ARG A 345 -2.43 9.79 -6.88
C ARG A 345 -2.42 8.30 -6.70
N LEU A 346 -1.39 7.71 -6.10
CA LEU A 346 -1.34 6.27 -5.85
C LEU A 346 -2.35 5.81 -4.80
N ALA A 347 -2.57 6.63 -3.77
CA ALA A 347 -3.47 6.30 -2.66
C ALA A 347 -4.97 6.47 -3.00
N ASN A 348 -5.29 7.24 -4.06
CA ASN A 348 -6.66 7.54 -4.43
C ASN A 348 -7.09 6.80 -5.71
N PRO A 349 -7.91 5.74 -5.61
CA PRO A 349 -8.34 4.95 -6.77
C PRO A 349 -9.22 5.73 -7.76
N GLU A 350 -9.81 6.86 -7.34
CA GLU A 350 -10.65 7.71 -8.19
C GLU A 350 -9.81 8.66 -9.07
N VAL A 351 -8.52 8.83 -8.76
CA VAL A 351 -7.63 9.70 -9.53
C VAL A 351 -6.96 8.89 -10.63
N PRO A 352 -6.96 9.35 -11.90
CA PRO A 352 -6.33 8.62 -12.99
C PRO A 352 -4.84 8.30 -12.73
N HIS A 353 -4.52 7.01 -12.69
CA HIS A 353 -3.14 6.50 -12.50
C HIS A 353 -2.36 6.33 -13.80
N ALA A 354 -2.73 7.05 -14.88
CA ALA A 354 -2.09 6.83 -16.18
C ALA A 354 -0.56 6.97 -16.03
N PRO A 355 0.21 5.91 -16.37
CA PRO A 355 1.65 5.93 -16.20
C PRO A 355 2.28 6.82 -17.29
N LEU A 356 3.41 7.43 -16.97
CA LEU A 356 4.14 8.34 -17.85
C LEU A 356 5.36 7.64 -18.45
N SER A 357 5.63 7.93 -19.73
CA SER A 357 6.88 7.58 -20.38
C SER A 357 8.05 8.34 -19.77
N MET A 358 9.27 7.85 -19.98
CA MET A 358 10.48 8.53 -19.52
C MET A 358 10.63 9.93 -20.09
N GLN A 359 10.15 10.18 -21.31
CA GLN A 359 10.21 11.53 -21.88
C GLN A 359 9.21 12.47 -21.22
N GLU A 360 8.00 12.00 -20.94
CA GLU A 360 7.00 12.77 -20.19
C GLU A 360 7.51 13.08 -18.77
N TRP A 361 8.13 12.11 -18.09
CA TRP A 361 8.78 12.37 -16.80
C TRP A 361 9.89 13.41 -16.88
N ARG A 362 10.72 13.38 -17.93
CA ARG A 362 11.73 14.42 -18.15
C ARG A 362 11.11 15.79 -18.33
N ASP A 363 9.99 15.87 -19.04
CA ASP A 363 9.30 17.13 -19.29
C ASP A 363 8.66 17.65 -17.99
N VAL A 364 8.07 16.78 -17.16
CA VAL A 364 7.59 17.10 -15.80
C VAL A 364 8.71 17.63 -14.92
N LEU A 365 9.82 16.88 -14.81
CA LEU A 365 10.95 17.24 -13.95
C LEU A 365 11.74 18.46 -14.44
N GLN A 366 11.58 18.87 -15.69
CA GLN A 366 12.13 20.12 -16.22
C GLN A 366 11.17 21.31 -16.12
N GLY A 367 9.95 21.11 -15.61
CA GLY A 367 8.91 22.14 -15.64
C GLY A 367 8.37 22.44 -17.03
N LYS A 368 8.67 21.63 -18.05
CA LYS A 368 8.21 21.81 -19.45
C LYS A 368 6.74 21.51 -19.66
N VAL A 369 6.10 20.86 -18.70
CA VAL A 369 4.63 20.71 -18.69
C VAL A 369 3.94 22.07 -18.68
N MET A 370 4.64 23.13 -18.26
CA MET A 370 4.09 24.47 -18.06
C MET A 370 4.45 25.45 -19.17
N THR A 371 5.38 25.10 -20.06
CA THR A 371 5.73 25.96 -21.20
C THR A 371 4.65 25.81 -22.25
N GLN A 372 3.82 26.85 -22.47
CA GLN A 372 2.88 26.88 -23.57
C GLN A 372 3.67 26.75 -24.88
N GLY A 373 3.69 25.54 -25.44
CA GLY A 373 4.24 25.31 -26.77
C GLY A 373 3.45 26.11 -27.80
N LYS A 374 4.05 26.37 -28.96
CA LYS A 374 3.34 27.02 -30.07
C LYS A 374 2.00 26.29 -30.33
N PRO A 375 0.90 27.04 -30.54
CA PRO A 375 -0.41 26.46 -30.76
C PRO A 375 -0.39 25.42 -31.90
N GLY A 376 -1.00 24.26 -31.67
CA GLY A 376 -1.10 23.17 -32.65
C GLY A 376 0.11 22.22 -32.72
N THR A 377 1.10 22.37 -31.83
CA THR A 377 2.25 21.45 -31.79
C THR A 377 1.96 20.20 -30.94
N ARG A 378 2.59 19.07 -31.29
CA ARG A 378 2.58 17.84 -30.44
C ARG A 378 3.15 18.10 -29.04
N ALA A 379 4.03 19.09 -28.89
CA ALA A 379 4.57 19.47 -27.58
C ALA A 379 3.50 20.10 -26.69
N GLN A 380 2.69 21.01 -27.25
CA GLN A 380 1.56 21.61 -26.53
C GLN A 380 0.52 20.55 -26.13
N ALA A 381 0.12 19.67 -27.05
CA ALA A 381 -0.84 18.61 -26.75
C ALA A 381 -0.38 17.68 -25.60
N ARG A 382 0.93 17.37 -25.54
CA ARG A 382 1.51 16.60 -24.43
C ARG A 382 1.53 17.38 -23.11
N SER A 383 1.89 18.66 -23.15
CA SER A 383 1.88 19.53 -21.96
C SER A 383 0.46 19.63 -21.36
N VAL A 384 -0.56 19.86 -22.18
CA VAL A 384 -1.98 19.88 -21.75
C VAL A 384 -2.38 18.53 -21.15
N SER A 385 -2.05 17.42 -21.82
CA SER A 385 -2.37 16.09 -21.30
C SER A 385 -1.70 15.78 -19.97
N LEU A 386 -0.45 16.22 -19.76
CA LEU A 386 0.27 16.04 -18.51
C LEU A 386 -0.28 16.93 -17.39
N GLU A 387 -0.66 18.16 -17.74
CA GLU A 387 -1.33 19.07 -16.83
C GLU A 387 -2.67 18.50 -16.36
N ASP A 388 -3.54 18.08 -17.27
CA ASP A 388 -4.84 17.48 -16.92
C ASP A 388 -4.70 16.23 -16.05
N LEU A 389 -3.66 15.42 -16.30
CA LEU A 389 -3.37 14.22 -15.51
C LEU A 389 -2.92 14.55 -14.07
N LEU A 390 -2.10 15.59 -13.91
CA LEU A 390 -1.47 15.92 -12.63
C LEU A 390 -2.25 16.96 -11.82
N ARG A 391 -3.09 17.76 -12.48
CA ARG A 391 -3.89 18.84 -11.87
C ARG A 391 -4.72 18.40 -10.67
N PRO A 392 -5.42 17.24 -10.66
CA PRO A 392 -6.15 16.79 -9.48
C PRO A 392 -5.25 16.64 -8.26
N ALA A 393 -4.03 16.14 -8.46
CA ALA A 393 -3.06 15.93 -7.39
C ALA A 393 -2.48 17.26 -6.89
N PHE A 394 -2.20 18.19 -7.81
CA PHE A 394 -1.70 19.53 -7.48
C PHE A 394 -2.72 20.38 -6.73
N LYS A 395 -3.95 20.43 -7.23
CA LYS A 395 -5.05 21.12 -6.54
C LYS A 395 -5.21 20.58 -5.12
N ALA A 396 -5.12 19.26 -4.99
CA ALA A 396 -5.28 18.62 -3.71
C ALA A 396 -4.07 18.91 -2.77
N CYS A 397 -2.85 19.11 -3.31
CA CYS A 397 -1.68 19.67 -2.61
C CYS A 397 -1.79 21.16 -2.23
N GLY A 398 -2.83 21.88 -2.66
CA GLY A 398 -2.91 23.35 -2.52
C GLY A 398 -2.00 24.09 -3.49
N ILE A 399 -1.64 23.46 -4.61
CA ILE A 399 -0.92 24.08 -5.74
C ILE A 399 -1.98 24.45 -6.77
N ASP A 400 -2.47 25.70 -6.72
CA ASP A 400 -3.57 26.19 -7.53
C ASP A 400 -3.17 26.46 -8.99
N THR A 401 -1.93 26.90 -9.21
CA THR A 401 -1.37 27.15 -10.52
C THR A 401 0.06 26.66 -10.60
N LEU A 402 0.37 26.00 -11.71
CA LEU A 402 1.69 25.42 -11.96
C LEU A 402 2.74 26.44 -12.44
N THR A 403 2.40 27.73 -12.39
CA THR A 403 3.18 28.84 -12.96
C THR A 403 4.44 29.20 -12.18
N GLU A 404 4.66 28.59 -11.02
CA GLU A 404 5.82 28.86 -10.16
C GLU A 404 6.42 27.56 -9.64
N PHE A 405 6.96 26.72 -10.54
CA PHE A 405 7.95 25.74 -10.09
C PHE A 405 9.19 26.53 -9.66
N PRO A 406 9.52 26.58 -8.35
CA PRO A 406 10.65 27.38 -7.91
C PRO A 406 11.92 26.78 -8.51
N VAL A 407 12.71 27.62 -9.18
CA VAL A 407 14.06 27.26 -9.56
C VAL A 407 14.84 27.16 -8.24
N PRO A 408 15.59 26.07 -8.00
CA PRO A 408 16.37 25.93 -6.77
C PRO A 408 17.32 27.13 -6.66
N SER A 409 17.18 27.97 -5.63
CA SER A 409 18.12 29.05 -5.35
C SER A 409 19.42 28.53 -4.71
N GLU A 410 19.40 27.31 -4.17
CA GLU A 410 20.50 26.67 -3.47
C GLU A 410 20.72 25.24 -3.96
N ALA A 411 21.98 24.80 -3.97
CA ALA A 411 22.35 23.41 -4.25
C ALA A 411 21.82 22.49 -3.13
N ILE A 412 21.30 21.31 -3.50
CA ILE A 412 20.83 20.31 -2.54
C ILE A 412 22.05 19.50 -2.11
N PRO A 413 22.41 19.44 -0.81
CA PRO A 413 23.58 18.67 -0.37
C PRO A 413 23.51 17.21 -0.84
N ALA A 414 24.64 16.63 -1.27
CA ALA A 414 24.72 15.26 -1.81
C ALA A 414 24.09 14.20 -0.89
N MET A 415 24.23 14.37 0.44
CA MET A 415 23.59 13.50 1.44
C MET A 415 22.05 13.43 1.31
N HIS A 416 21.40 14.55 0.97
CA HIS A 416 19.96 14.59 0.73
C HIS A 416 19.58 13.95 -0.62
N MET A 417 20.47 13.95 -1.61
CA MET A 417 20.26 13.28 -2.91
C MET A 417 20.31 11.75 -2.75
N HIS A 418 21.28 11.24 -2.00
CA HIS A 418 21.36 9.81 -1.66
C HIS A 418 20.14 9.33 -0.89
N ALA A 419 19.70 10.13 0.09
CA ALA A 419 18.44 9.88 0.77
C ALA A 419 17.33 9.78 -0.28
N LEU A 420 17.05 10.86 -1.04
CA LEU A 420 16.00 10.97 -2.07
C LEU A 420 15.96 9.80 -3.05
N LEU A 421 17.10 9.30 -3.54
CA LEU A 421 17.17 8.14 -4.43
C LEU A 421 16.83 6.82 -3.73
N GLY A 422 17.21 6.66 -2.46
CA GLY A 422 16.74 5.56 -1.61
C GLY A 422 15.22 5.53 -1.44
N TRP A 423 14.53 6.68 -1.52
CA TRP A 423 13.05 6.76 -1.46
C TRP A 423 12.34 6.35 -2.76
N ILE A 424 13.06 6.19 -3.88
CA ILE A 424 12.47 5.80 -5.18
C ILE A 424 12.57 4.28 -5.37
N ASP A 425 13.11 3.56 -4.40
CA ASP A 425 12.99 2.11 -4.34
C ASP A 425 11.51 1.72 -4.19
N PRO A 426 10.87 1.08 -5.19
CA PRO A 426 9.49 0.64 -5.11
C PRO A 426 9.28 -0.40 -4.00
N MET A 427 10.34 -1.01 -3.46
CA MET A 427 10.24 -1.93 -2.32
C MET A 427 10.28 -1.22 -0.96
N SER A 428 10.46 0.11 -0.91
CA SER A 428 10.00 0.89 0.24
C SER A 428 8.47 0.78 0.39
N VAL A 429 7.73 0.44 -0.68
CA VAL A 429 6.32 0.03 -0.59
C VAL A 429 6.18 -1.35 0.08
N ALA A 430 7.14 -2.27 -0.09
CA ALA A 430 7.18 -3.51 0.70
C ALA A 430 7.50 -3.26 2.19
N SER A 431 8.26 -2.20 2.52
CA SER A 431 8.33 -1.69 3.91
C SER A 431 6.99 -1.12 4.38
N ALA A 432 6.23 -0.45 3.51
CA ALA A 432 4.86 -0.04 3.81
C ALA A 432 3.84 -1.20 3.87
N LEU A 433 4.16 -2.36 3.30
CA LEU A 433 3.35 -3.59 3.39
C LEU A 433 3.78 -4.49 4.58
N GLY A 434 5.06 -4.42 4.99
CA GLY A 434 5.65 -5.08 6.15
C GLY A 434 5.67 -4.24 7.44
N GLY A 435 5.19 -3.00 7.39
CA GLY A 435 4.82 -2.23 8.57
C GLY A 435 5.72 -1.06 9.02
N GLU A 436 6.89 -0.82 8.44
CA GLU A 436 7.61 0.44 8.73
C GLU A 436 7.23 1.50 7.68
N ALA A 437 6.56 2.57 8.12
CA ALA A 437 6.01 3.59 7.23
C ALA A 437 7.08 4.38 6.47
N LEU A 438 6.71 4.72 5.24
CA LEU A 438 7.52 5.25 4.15
C LEU A 438 7.87 6.76 4.29
N ILE A 439 7.78 7.38 5.48
CA ILE A 439 8.04 8.81 5.65
C ILE A 439 8.81 9.13 6.95
N GLY A 440 10.13 9.11 6.80
CA GLY A 440 11.11 9.44 7.81
C GLY A 440 12.09 8.29 7.99
N LEU A 441 12.82 7.92 6.94
CA LEU A 441 13.98 7.06 7.12
C LEU A 441 14.96 7.86 7.99
N ASP A 442 15.00 7.50 9.27
CA ASP A 442 16.24 7.56 10.01
C ASP A 442 17.27 6.87 9.12
N ILE A 443 18.24 7.61 8.57
CA ILE A 443 19.20 7.07 7.61
C ILE A 443 19.97 5.90 8.27
N ARG A 444 20.01 5.83 9.61
CA ARG A 444 20.51 4.68 10.40
C ARG A 444 19.74 3.38 10.13
N LYS A 445 18.50 3.45 9.66
CA LYS A 445 17.66 2.31 9.25
C LYS A 445 17.80 1.95 7.76
N SER A 446 18.64 2.65 6.99
CA SER A 446 18.86 2.36 5.56
C SER A 446 19.39 0.95 5.28
N GLN A 447 19.97 0.30 6.29
CA GLN A 447 20.45 -1.09 6.26
C GLN A 447 19.43 -2.08 6.87
N ARG A 448 18.14 -1.75 6.88
CA ARG A 448 17.05 -2.68 7.23
C ARG A 448 16.32 -3.15 5.98
N GLY A 449 15.34 -4.02 6.14
CA GLY A 449 14.55 -4.48 5.02
C GLY A 449 15.32 -5.39 4.08
N LEU A 450 15.03 -5.28 2.79
CA LEU A 450 15.80 -5.93 1.73
C LEU A 450 17.19 -5.32 1.54
N ALA A 451 17.44 -4.11 2.05
CA ALA A 451 18.75 -3.47 1.99
C ALA A 451 19.72 -3.99 3.06
N ALA A 452 19.26 -4.78 4.03
CA ALA A 452 20.09 -5.26 5.13
C ALA A 452 21.32 -6.05 4.66
N LEU A 453 22.43 -5.92 5.38
CA LEU A 453 23.71 -6.57 5.06
C LEU A 453 23.62 -8.09 5.26
N GLY A 454 23.12 -8.51 6.42
CA GLY A 454 22.93 -9.92 6.77
C GLY A 454 21.79 -10.56 6.00
N ALA A 455 22.01 -11.78 5.50
CA ALA A 455 20.95 -12.54 4.84
C ALA A 455 19.78 -12.81 5.79
N MET A 456 20.08 -13.17 7.04
CA MET A 456 19.04 -13.42 8.06
C MET A 456 18.21 -12.18 8.36
N ASP A 457 18.81 -10.99 8.35
CA ASP A 457 18.08 -9.72 8.56
C ASP A 457 17.10 -9.43 7.41
N ARG A 458 17.40 -9.89 6.19
CA ARG A 458 16.50 -9.76 5.02
C ARG A 458 15.37 -10.78 5.02
N LEU A 459 15.51 -11.91 5.73
CA LEU A 459 14.57 -13.03 5.67
C LEU A 459 13.11 -12.63 5.94
N PRO A 460 12.76 -11.88 7.01
CA PRO A 460 11.38 -11.52 7.27
C PRO A 460 10.71 -10.78 6.10
N TYR A 461 11.48 -9.91 5.44
CA TYR A 461 11.02 -9.12 4.29
C TYR A 461 10.91 -9.97 3.02
N LEU A 462 11.81 -10.92 2.82
CA LEU A 462 11.74 -11.89 1.72
C LEU A 462 10.54 -12.82 1.87
N LEU A 463 10.26 -13.30 3.09
CA LEU A 463 9.06 -14.10 3.38
C LEU A 463 7.78 -13.31 3.12
N HIS A 464 7.77 -12.03 3.48
CA HIS A 464 6.64 -11.15 3.23
C HIS A 464 6.45 -10.90 1.72
N ALA A 465 7.52 -10.57 0.99
CA ALA A 465 7.51 -10.40 -0.46
C ALA A 465 7.03 -11.67 -1.18
N ALA A 466 7.54 -12.84 -0.78
CA ALA A 466 7.09 -14.14 -1.29
C ALA A 466 5.60 -14.40 -0.99
N GLY A 467 5.13 -13.98 0.19
CA GLY A 467 3.71 -14.00 0.55
C GLY A 467 2.85 -13.22 -0.45
N ILE A 468 3.22 -11.97 -0.74
CA ILE A 468 2.50 -11.11 -1.69
C ILE A 468 2.54 -11.69 -3.11
N MET A 469 3.72 -12.16 -3.55
CA MET A 469 3.93 -12.73 -4.89
C MET A 469 3.11 -14.00 -5.16
N ARG A 470 2.63 -14.65 -4.10
CA ARG A 470 1.76 -15.83 -4.18
C ARG A 470 0.36 -15.51 -4.70
N ASP A 471 -0.07 -14.28 -4.58
CA ASP A 471 -1.39 -13.86 -5.03
C ASP A 471 -1.34 -13.23 -6.43
N TRP A 472 -0.15 -13.13 -7.01
CA TRP A 472 0.04 -12.55 -8.34
C TRP A 472 -0.47 -13.48 -9.43
N SER A 473 -1.38 -12.95 -10.25
CA SER A 473 -1.91 -13.60 -11.45
C SER A 473 -1.10 -13.17 -12.67
N VAL A 474 0.12 -13.70 -12.78
CA VAL A 474 1.07 -13.37 -13.86
C VAL A 474 1.39 -14.60 -14.73
N PRO A 475 1.77 -14.42 -16.01
CA PRO A 475 1.99 -15.53 -16.93
C PRO A 475 3.19 -16.42 -16.58
N CYS A 476 4.24 -15.86 -15.99
CA CYS A 476 5.42 -16.64 -15.64
C CYS A 476 5.13 -17.67 -14.54
N LYS A 477 5.72 -18.86 -14.68
CA LYS A 477 5.62 -19.90 -13.67
C LYS A 477 6.27 -19.42 -12.38
N ARG A 478 5.49 -19.41 -11.30
CA ARG A 478 5.97 -19.11 -9.95
C ARG A 478 6.94 -20.20 -9.47
N PRO A 479 8.11 -19.83 -8.92
CA PRO A 479 9.03 -20.77 -8.30
C PRO A 479 8.42 -21.46 -7.08
N ASP A 480 8.70 -22.75 -6.89
CA ASP A 480 8.20 -23.54 -5.76
C ASP A 480 8.72 -22.99 -4.41
N GLU A 481 9.88 -22.37 -4.41
CA GLU A 481 10.46 -21.73 -3.22
C GLU A 481 9.57 -20.60 -2.68
N ILE A 482 8.85 -19.87 -3.54
CA ILE A 482 7.91 -18.82 -3.12
C ILE A 482 6.68 -19.43 -2.42
N ASN A 483 6.20 -20.56 -2.91
CA ASN A 483 5.03 -21.24 -2.34
C ASN A 483 5.35 -21.90 -0.99
N THR A 484 6.54 -22.50 -0.88
CA THR A 484 6.96 -23.26 0.31
C THR A 484 7.59 -22.40 1.41
N ALA A 485 8.04 -21.18 1.10
CA ALA A 485 8.75 -20.31 2.04
C ALA A 485 8.05 -20.13 3.41
N LYS A 486 6.72 -19.97 3.43
CA LYS A 486 5.96 -19.74 4.68
C LYS A 486 5.87 -20.99 5.57
N GLY A 487 6.02 -22.19 4.99
CA GLY A 487 5.97 -23.46 5.73
C GLY A 487 7.33 -23.88 6.28
N ARG A 488 8.42 -23.20 5.90
CA ARG A 488 9.77 -23.55 6.33
C ARG A 488 10.09 -22.93 7.68
N THR A 489 10.41 -23.79 8.65
CA THR A 489 10.75 -23.41 10.04
C THR A 489 12.24 -23.10 10.24
N GLU A 490 13.11 -23.75 9.47
CA GLU A 490 14.56 -23.61 9.61
C GLU A 490 15.18 -22.88 8.42
N TRP A 491 15.93 -21.81 8.70
CA TRP A 491 16.59 -20.99 7.69
C TRP A 491 18.07 -20.82 7.99
N ASP A 492 18.90 -21.30 7.07
CA ASP A 492 20.33 -21.00 7.03
C ASP A 492 20.63 -19.86 6.03
N PRO A 493 21.77 -19.16 6.14
CA PRO A 493 22.10 -18.06 5.24
C PRO A 493 22.12 -18.42 3.73
N SER A 494 22.41 -19.67 3.38
CA SER A 494 22.41 -20.14 1.98
C SER A 494 20.98 -20.25 1.45
N ALA A 495 20.09 -20.84 2.25
CA ALA A 495 18.66 -20.91 1.96
C ALA A 495 18.04 -19.52 1.78
N VAL A 496 18.40 -18.56 2.63
CA VAL A 496 17.90 -17.18 2.49
C VAL A 496 18.37 -16.55 1.18
N ARG A 497 19.66 -16.71 0.81
CA ARG A 497 20.19 -16.23 -0.48
C ARG A 497 19.53 -16.92 -1.68
N GLN A 498 19.14 -18.18 -1.55
CA GLN A 498 18.39 -18.88 -2.59
C GLN A 498 16.98 -18.29 -2.73
N LEU A 499 16.26 -18.11 -1.63
CA LEU A 499 14.94 -17.46 -1.64
C LEU A 499 15.04 -16.07 -2.26
N GLU A 500 16.03 -15.27 -1.87
CA GLU A 500 16.26 -13.92 -2.41
C GLU A 500 16.43 -13.92 -3.93
N ARG A 501 17.26 -14.82 -4.47
CA ARG A 501 17.43 -14.97 -5.93
C ARG A 501 16.11 -15.31 -6.63
N ARG A 502 15.31 -16.21 -6.05
CA ARG A 502 14.02 -16.63 -6.64
C ARG A 502 12.99 -15.53 -6.60
N VAL A 503 12.88 -14.83 -5.47
CA VAL A 503 12.02 -13.66 -5.30
C VAL A 503 12.41 -12.57 -6.30
N ALA A 504 13.70 -12.26 -6.42
CA ALA A 504 14.19 -11.25 -7.37
C ALA A 504 13.89 -11.64 -8.83
N GLN A 505 14.21 -12.86 -9.25
CA GLN A 505 13.94 -13.36 -10.61
C GLN A 505 12.46 -13.34 -10.94
N TYR A 506 11.61 -13.83 -10.04
CA TYR A 506 10.17 -13.84 -10.25
C TYR A 506 9.62 -12.41 -10.30
N TYR A 507 10.05 -11.51 -9.41
CA TYR A 507 9.68 -10.10 -9.41
C TYR A 507 9.99 -9.42 -10.74
N THR A 508 11.26 -9.47 -11.17
CA THR A 508 11.73 -8.74 -12.36
C THR A 508 11.08 -9.28 -13.63
N GLN A 509 10.96 -10.60 -13.77
CA GLN A 509 10.31 -11.22 -14.92
C GLN A 509 8.81 -10.93 -14.95
N SER A 510 8.11 -11.08 -13.81
CA SER A 510 6.67 -10.80 -13.71
C SER A 510 6.36 -9.35 -14.07
N PHE A 511 7.16 -8.42 -13.55
CA PHE A 511 7.00 -7.00 -13.83
C PHE A 511 7.19 -6.69 -15.32
N TYR A 512 8.22 -7.27 -15.96
CA TYR A 512 8.44 -7.09 -17.38
C TYR A 512 7.32 -7.70 -18.24
N GLU A 513 6.89 -8.92 -17.93
CA GLU A 513 5.78 -9.57 -18.64
C GLU A 513 4.45 -8.82 -18.46
N LEU A 514 4.27 -8.09 -17.36
CA LEU A 514 3.05 -7.33 -17.14
C LEU A 514 3.08 -5.92 -17.76
N PHE A 515 4.18 -5.19 -17.56
CA PHE A 515 4.27 -3.75 -17.86
C PHE A 515 5.19 -3.42 -19.04
N GLY A 516 6.01 -4.36 -19.51
CA GLY A 516 6.96 -4.14 -20.62
C GLY A 516 8.09 -3.16 -20.30
N CYS A 517 8.34 -2.84 -19.02
CA CYS A 517 9.47 -2.05 -18.54
C CYS A 517 10.42 -2.85 -17.64
N ALA A 518 11.62 -2.32 -17.44
CA ALA A 518 12.51 -2.74 -16.36
C ALA A 518 11.86 -2.42 -15.01
N ALA A 519 11.84 -3.39 -14.10
CA ALA A 519 11.40 -3.17 -12.74
C ALA A 519 12.41 -2.26 -12.01
N VAL A 520 11.93 -1.40 -11.12
CA VAL A 520 12.83 -0.74 -10.17
C VAL A 520 13.11 -1.76 -9.05
N VAL A 521 14.38 -1.88 -8.67
CA VAL A 521 14.87 -2.93 -7.76
C VAL A 521 15.45 -2.32 -6.47
N PRO A 522 15.47 -3.08 -5.36
CA PRO A 522 16.10 -2.65 -4.12
C PRO A 522 17.56 -2.26 -4.29
N MET A 523 17.95 -1.21 -3.56
CA MET A 523 19.33 -0.72 -3.51
C MET A 523 19.79 -0.55 -2.07
N ARG A 524 21.11 -0.50 -1.85
CA ARG A 524 21.73 -0.40 -0.54
C ARG A 524 22.54 0.89 -0.44
N LEU A 525 22.36 1.62 0.65
CA LEU A 525 23.25 2.72 1.02
C LEU A 525 24.47 2.14 1.75
N GLU A 526 25.66 2.28 1.15
CA GLU A 526 26.90 1.70 1.68
C GLU A 526 27.60 2.59 2.71
N HIS A 527 27.19 3.85 2.85
CA HIS A 527 27.83 4.76 3.80
C HIS A 527 27.55 4.37 5.25
N GLU A 528 28.60 4.02 5.99
CA GLU A 528 28.66 4.25 7.42
C GLU A 528 28.44 5.75 7.63
N ILE A 529 27.26 6.12 8.07
CA ILE A 529 27.04 7.48 8.56
C ILE A 529 27.96 7.59 9.77
N GLY A 530 29.01 8.41 9.66
CA GLY A 530 29.88 8.73 10.77
C GLY A 530 29.02 9.03 12.01
N THR A 531 29.33 8.30 13.08
CA THR A 531 28.68 8.38 14.39
C THR A 531 28.52 9.79 14.91
#